data_AF-A0A9W3SM68-F1
#
_entry.id   AF-A0A9W3SM68-F1
#
_cell.length_a   1.000
_cell.length_b   1.000
_cell.length_c   1.000
_cell.angle_alpha   90.00
_cell.angle_beta   90.00
_cell.angle_gamma   90.00
#
_symmetry.space_group_name_H-M   'P 1'
#
loop_
_entity.id
_entity.type
_entity.pdbx_description
1 polymer ?
#
loop_
_entity_poly.entity_id
_entity_poly.type
_entity_poly.pdbx_seq_one_letter_code
_entity_poly.pdbx_strand_id
1 'polypeptide(L)'
;MPLLTTKYTLKHPIIFPHLLERLNLLVIIIFGETIIGIADYFQPKTFSFYSILIFLTVALLFFTYALQFDKLINEDQEDVTGNILIYLHYLIIFGISLITVSIKFIHESDANSWFAVLCLYCGIGLFYLGLLFSTHYNKLQFKLKKSTIFLFISTTLIGTISCLIWSSFEVITILTFIIISINIGWLVHVNLPHIKKGILL
;
A
#
# COMPACT_ATOMS: atom_id res chain seq x y z
N MET A 1 20.82 -10.35 -7.09
CA MET A 1 21.69 -9.22 -6.69
C MET A 1 22.08 -8.39 -7.93
N PRO A 2 21.31 -7.36 -8.30
CA PRO A 2 21.61 -6.43 -9.38
C PRO A 2 22.21 -5.13 -8.83
N LEU A 3 23.23 -5.28 -7.98
CA LEU A 3 24.03 -4.17 -7.47
C LEU A 3 25.28 -3.94 -8.34
N LEU A 4 25.68 -4.94 -9.15
CA LEU A 4 26.94 -4.95 -9.90
C LEU A 4 26.79 -4.53 -11.36
N THR A 5 25.58 -4.43 -11.90
CA THR A 5 25.34 -4.25 -13.35
C THR A 5 24.98 -2.81 -13.75
N THR A 6 25.13 -1.84 -12.84
CA THR A 6 24.81 -0.42 -13.08
C THR A 6 25.60 0.20 -14.24
N LYS A 7 26.78 -0.36 -14.58
CA LYS A 7 27.64 0.20 -15.65
C LYS A 7 27.29 -0.26 -17.07
N TYR A 8 26.39 -1.24 -17.26
CA TYR A 8 26.06 -1.78 -18.58
C TYR A 8 24.71 -1.32 -19.14
N THR A 9 23.87 -0.66 -18.33
CA THR A 9 22.54 -0.16 -18.75
C THR A 9 22.58 1.15 -19.55
N LEU A 10 23.77 1.69 -19.85
CA LEU A 10 23.96 2.87 -20.71
C LEU A 10 23.87 2.57 -22.22
N LYS A 11 23.82 1.29 -22.64
CA LYS A 11 23.94 0.89 -24.05
C LYS A 11 22.67 0.31 -24.68
N HIS A 12 21.61 0.16 -23.90
CA HIS A 12 20.26 -0.13 -24.38
C HIS A 12 19.30 0.58 -23.42
N PRO A 13 18.60 1.65 -23.85
CA PRO A 13 17.54 2.22 -23.04
C PRO A 13 16.44 1.16 -22.98
N ILE A 14 16.45 0.34 -21.92
CA ILE A 14 15.27 -0.42 -21.52
C ILE A 14 14.19 0.65 -21.36
N ILE A 15 13.04 0.44 -21.99
CA ILE A 15 11.92 1.37 -22.01
C ILE A 15 11.37 1.45 -20.58
N PHE A 16 12.02 2.23 -19.72
CA PHE A 16 11.72 2.39 -18.30
C PHE A 16 10.26 2.77 -18.04
N PRO A 17 9.66 3.69 -18.82
CA PRO A 17 8.25 4.03 -18.67
C PRO A 17 7.32 2.83 -18.90
N HIS A 18 7.62 2.01 -19.91
CA HIS A 18 6.80 0.85 -20.26
C HIS A 18 6.98 -0.32 -19.27
N LEU A 19 8.16 -0.47 -18.64
CA LEU A 19 8.34 -1.44 -17.56
C LEU A 19 7.55 -1.02 -16.32
N LEU A 20 7.56 0.28 -15.98
CA LEU A 20 6.76 0.84 -14.90
C LEU A 20 5.26 0.62 -15.13
N GLU A 21 4.79 0.89 -16.34
CA GLU A 21 3.39 0.69 -16.74
C GLU A 21 2.95 -0.78 -16.52
N ARG A 22 3.77 -1.74 -16.96
CA ARG A 22 3.51 -3.17 -16.73
C ARG A 22 3.51 -3.55 -15.25
N LEU A 23 4.40 -2.94 -14.46
CA LEU A 23 4.51 -3.21 -13.03
C LEU A 23 3.32 -2.63 -12.26
N ASN A 24 2.81 -1.47 -12.69
CA ASN A 24 1.57 -0.90 -12.19
C ASN A 24 0.37 -1.80 -12.52
N LEU A 25 0.31 -2.30 -13.75
CA LEU A 25 -0.71 -3.26 -14.18
C LEU A 25 -0.65 -4.54 -13.34
N LEU A 26 0.55 -5.04 -13.02
CA LEU A 26 0.73 -6.18 -12.12
C LEU A 26 0.17 -5.89 -10.71
N VAL A 27 0.41 -4.71 -10.14
CA VAL A 27 -0.16 -4.33 -8.84
C VAL A 27 -1.69 -4.30 -8.90
N ILE A 28 -2.28 -3.78 -9.97
CA ILE A 28 -3.74 -3.78 -10.17
C ILE A 28 -4.28 -5.22 -10.20
N ILE A 29 -3.60 -6.15 -10.88
CA ILE A 29 -3.98 -7.57 -10.91
C ILE A 29 -3.94 -8.18 -9.50
N ILE A 30 -2.89 -7.90 -8.72
CA ILE A 30 -2.76 -8.39 -7.34
C ILE A 30 -3.87 -7.83 -6.44
N PHE A 31 -4.25 -6.56 -6.61
CA PHE A 31 -5.45 -6.03 -5.93
C PHE A 31 -6.73 -6.74 -6.35
N GLY A 32 -6.87 -7.07 -7.64
CA GLY A 32 -7.98 -7.90 -8.13
C GLY A 32 -8.00 -9.27 -7.46
N GLU A 33 -6.84 -9.90 -7.28
CA GLU A 33 -6.70 -11.14 -6.52
C GLU A 33 -7.09 -10.98 -5.06
N THR A 34 -6.72 -9.88 -4.40
CA THR A 34 -7.17 -9.56 -3.04
C THR A 34 -8.69 -9.46 -2.98
N ILE A 35 -9.34 -8.81 -3.95
CA ILE A 35 -10.81 -8.68 -4.00
C ILE A 35 -11.48 -10.05 -4.15
N ILE A 36 -10.96 -10.92 -5.02
CA ILE A 36 -11.44 -12.31 -5.15
C ILE A 36 -11.20 -13.07 -3.84
N GLY A 37 -10.05 -12.85 -3.20
CA GLY A 37 -9.69 -13.48 -1.93
C GLY A 37 -10.58 -13.08 -0.75
N ILE A 38 -11.22 -11.92 -0.80
CA ILE A 38 -12.23 -11.50 0.19
C ILE A 38 -13.67 -11.80 -0.25
N ALA A 39 -13.89 -12.37 -1.43
CA ALA A 39 -15.23 -12.69 -1.91
C ALA A 39 -15.95 -13.69 -0.99
N ASP A 40 -15.21 -14.54 -0.28
CA ASP A 40 -15.76 -15.49 0.69
C ASP A 40 -16.45 -14.82 1.89
N TYR A 41 -16.12 -13.56 2.19
CA TYR A 41 -16.80 -12.75 3.21
C TYR A 41 -18.18 -12.25 2.77
N PHE A 42 -18.49 -12.31 1.48
CA PHE A 42 -19.76 -11.87 0.90
C PHE A 42 -20.76 -13.03 0.71
N GLN A 43 -20.44 -14.22 1.18
CA GLN A 43 -21.37 -15.35 1.14
C GLN A 43 -22.55 -15.13 2.09
N PRO A 44 -23.78 -15.63 1.77
CA PRO A 44 -24.97 -15.38 2.58
C PRO A 44 -24.89 -15.82 4.04
N LYS A 45 -23.98 -16.75 4.37
CA LYS A 45 -23.78 -17.29 5.72
C LYS A 45 -22.81 -16.46 6.58
N THR A 46 -21.89 -15.74 5.96
CA THR A 46 -20.81 -14.98 6.62
C THR A 46 -20.97 -13.47 6.44
N PHE A 47 -21.98 -13.05 5.69
CA PHE A 47 -22.29 -11.66 5.43
C PHE A 47 -22.57 -10.91 6.73
N SER A 48 -21.67 -9.99 7.07
CA SER A 48 -21.78 -9.11 8.22
C SER A 48 -21.33 -7.70 7.85
N PHE A 49 -21.61 -6.72 8.71
CA PHE A 49 -21.12 -5.36 8.57
C PHE A 49 -19.59 -5.30 8.42
N TYR A 50 -18.88 -6.23 9.05
CA TYR A 50 -17.42 -6.37 8.95
C TYR A 50 -16.92 -6.69 7.54
N SER A 51 -17.66 -7.46 6.74
CA SER A 51 -17.29 -7.78 5.35
C SER A 51 -17.20 -6.52 4.48
N ILE A 52 -18.11 -5.56 4.70
CA ILE A 52 -18.11 -4.26 4.01
C ILE A 52 -16.89 -3.43 4.43
N LEU A 53 -16.52 -3.44 5.72
CA LEU A 53 -15.34 -2.74 6.22
C LEU A 53 -14.03 -3.29 5.64
N ILE A 54 -13.92 -4.61 5.50
CA ILE A 54 -12.75 -5.26 4.87
C ILE A 54 -12.64 -4.84 3.40
N PHE A 55 -13.74 -4.89 2.65
CA PHE A 55 -13.75 -4.44 1.26
C PHE A 55 -13.38 -2.97 1.13
N LEU A 56 -13.96 -2.11 1.95
CA LEU A 56 -13.65 -0.69 1.95
C LEU A 56 -12.17 -0.45 2.31
N THR A 57 -11.61 -1.23 3.22
CA THR A 57 -10.19 -1.18 3.58
C THR A 57 -9.29 -1.46 2.37
N VAL A 58 -9.56 -2.53 1.63
CA VAL A 58 -8.82 -2.88 0.41
C VAL A 58 -8.98 -1.80 -0.66
N ALA A 59 -10.19 -1.26 -0.83
CA ALA A 59 -10.46 -0.17 -1.75
C ALA A 59 -9.69 1.12 -1.40
N LEU A 60 -9.57 1.46 -0.10
CA LEU A 60 -8.78 2.60 0.36
C LEU A 60 -7.28 2.41 0.13
N LEU A 61 -6.76 1.18 0.31
CA LEU A 61 -5.36 0.85 -0.02
C LEU A 61 -5.10 1.01 -1.52
N PHE A 62 -6.02 0.52 -2.36
CA PHE A 62 -5.95 0.70 -3.81
C PHE A 62 -5.97 2.18 -4.20
N PHE A 63 -6.87 2.97 -3.62
CA PHE A 63 -6.96 4.41 -3.89
C PHE A 63 -5.69 5.16 -3.46
N THR A 64 -5.11 4.80 -2.31
CA THR A 64 -3.84 5.37 -1.83
C THR A 64 -2.71 5.09 -2.81
N TYR A 65 -2.64 3.85 -3.32
CA TYR A 65 -1.66 3.46 -4.33
C TYR A 65 -1.88 4.24 -5.64
N ALA A 66 -3.11 4.29 -6.16
CA ALA A 66 -3.44 5.00 -7.40
C ALA A 66 -3.08 6.49 -7.32
N LEU A 67 -3.43 7.18 -6.21
CA LEU A 67 -3.09 8.59 -6.00
C LEU A 67 -1.59 8.87 -6.00
N GLN A 68 -0.79 7.93 -5.47
CA GLN A 68 0.66 8.11 -5.39
C GLN A 68 1.33 7.85 -6.73
N PHE A 69 0.91 6.82 -7.47
CA PHE A 69 1.57 6.39 -8.70
C PHE A 69 1.08 7.12 -9.96
N ASP A 70 -0.18 7.55 -10.02
CA ASP A 70 -0.68 8.41 -11.11
C ASP A 70 0.13 9.72 -11.22
N LYS A 71 0.55 10.25 -10.07
CA LYS A 71 1.38 11.45 -9.99
C LYS A 71 2.83 11.20 -10.43
N LEU A 72 3.35 10.00 -10.23
CA LEU A 72 4.72 9.62 -10.61
C LEU A 72 4.86 9.35 -12.13
N ILE A 73 3.77 8.97 -12.80
CA ILE A 73 3.74 8.74 -14.25
C ILE A 73 3.76 10.05 -15.03
N ASN A 74 3.20 11.13 -14.46
CA ASN A 74 3.13 12.45 -15.11
C ASN A 74 4.43 13.28 -15.01
N GLU A 75 5.39 12.88 -14.17
CA GLU A 75 6.67 13.56 -14.05
C GLU A 75 7.72 12.79 -14.89
N ASP A 76 7.98 13.28 -16.10
CA ASP A 76 9.04 12.83 -17.01
C ASP A 76 10.42 13.00 -16.34
N GLN A 77 10.80 12.10 -15.43
CA GLN A 77 12.07 12.17 -14.72
C GLN A 77 13.15 11.40 -15.49
N GLU A 78 13.98 12.15 -16.22
CA GLU A 78 15.10 11.64 -17.02
C GLU A 78 16.27 11.05 -16.19
N ASP A 79 16.27 11.22 -14.85
CA ASP A 79 17.48 11.04 -14.02
C ASP A 79 17.31 10.16 -12.75
N VAL A 80 16.23 9.38 -12.64
CA VAL A 80 16.06 8.44 -11.51
C VAL A 80 16.38 7.01 -11.93
N THR A 81 17.29 6.39 -11.18
CA THR A 81 17.71 5.00 -11.32
C THR A 81 16.50 4.05 -11.30
N GLY A 82 15.93 3.73 -12.47
CA GLY A 82 14.71 2.93 -12.61
C GLY A 82 14.76 1.56 -11.92
N ASN A 83 15.96 1.04 -11.65
CA ASN A 83 16.16 -0.18 -10.87
C ASN A 83 15.55 -0.08 -9.45
N ILE A 84 15.64 1.07 -8.78
CA ILE A 84 15.12 1.26 -7.42
C ILE A 84 13.59 1.31 -7.41
N LEU A 85 12.97 1.90 -8.45
CA LEU A 85 11.52 2.00 -8.60
C LEU A 85 10.86 0.63 -8.85
N ILE A 86 11.60 -0.27 -9.51
CA ILE A 86 11.21 -1.68 -9.65
C ILE A 86 11.21 -2.38 -8.29
N TYR A 87 12.29 -2.22 -7.51
CA TYR A 87 12.40 -2.78 -6.16
C TYR A 87 11.29 -2.32 -5.22
N LEU A 88 10.86 -1.09 -5.40
CA LEU A 88 9.80 -0.48 -4.62
C LEU A 88 8.43 -1.14 -4.83
N HIS A 89 8.06 -1.37 -6.09
CA HIS A 89 6.80 -2.05 -6.39
C HIS A 89 6.80 -3.48 -5.88
N TYR A 90 7.94 -4.18 -5.90
CA TYR A 90 8.04 -5.51 -5.28
C TYR A 90 7.72 -5.48 -3.79
N LEU A 91 8.13 -4.44 -3.06
CA LEU A 91 7.73 -4.24 -1.65
C LEU A 91 6.22 -4.04 -1.49
N ILE A 92 5.61 -3.25 -2.37
CA ILE A 92 4.16 -2.99 -2.36
C ILE A 92 3.38 -4.27 -2.65
N ILE A 93 3.75 -5.00 -3.71
CA ILE A 93 3.15 -6.27 -4.09
C ILE A 93 3.23 -7.26 -2.92
N PHE A 94 4.41 -7.40 -2.33
CA PHE A 94 4.63 -8.29 -1.19
C PHE A 94 3.78 -7.88 0.04
N GLY A 95 3.64 -6.59 0.30
CA GLY A 95 2.76 -6.06 1.35
C GLY A 95 1.29 -6.41 1.11
N ILE A 96 0.78 -6.21 -0.11
CA ILE A 96 -0.62 -6.52 -0.47
C ILE A 96 -0.89 -8.03 -0.39
N SER A 97 0.04 -8.86 -0.86
CA SER A 97 -0.07 -10.31 -0.75
C SER A 97 -0.14 -10.76 0.71
N LEU A 98 0.70 -10.19 1.60
CA LEU A 98 0.64 -10.47 3.03
C LEU A 98 -0.69 -10.04 3.66
N ILE A 99 -1.21 -8.86 3.30
CA ILE A 99 -2.53 -8.40 3.77
C ILE A 99 -3.62 -9.38 3.34
N THR A 100 -3.60 -9.82 2.08
CA THR A 100 -4.59 -10.76 1.51
C THR A 100 -4.60 -12.08 2.27
N VAL A 101 -3.41 -12.66 2.47
CA VAL A 101 -3.25 -13.91 3.22
C VAL A 101 -3.71 -13.74 4.67
N SER A 102 -3.37 -12.61 5.30
CA SER A 102 -3.76 -12.35 6.69
C SER A 102 -5.27 -12.21 6.86
N ILE A 103 -5.94 -11.52 5.94
CA ILE A 103 -7.39 -11.42 5.94
C ILE A 103 -7.99 -12.82 5.86
N LYS A 104 -7.58 -13.65 4.88
CA LYS A 104 -8.05 -15.05 4.79
C LYS A 104 -7.85 -15.84 6.10
N PHE A 105 -6.69 -15.71 6.74
CA PHE A 105 -6.41 -16.36 8.02
C PHE A 105 -7.24 -15.82 9.19
N ILE A 106 -7.65 -14.55 9.17
CA ILE A 106 -8.52 -13.97 10.20
C ILE A 106 -9.94 -14.58 10.15
N HIS A 107 -10.38 -15.13 9.01
CA HIS A 107 -11.66 -15.82 8.90
C HIS A 107 -11.63 -17.27 9.41
N GLU A 108 -10.51 -17.96 9.23
CA GLU A 108 -10.39 -19.37 9.58
C GLU A 108 -10.33 -19.53 11.11
N SER A 109 -11.33 -20.20 11.68
CA SER A 109 -11.49 -20.35 13.15
C SER A 109 -10.36 -21.13 13.83
N ASP A 110 -9.60 -21.92 13.07
CA ASP A 110 -8.50 -22.75 13.56
C ASP A 110 -7.12 -22.06 13.49
N ALA A 111 -7.05 -20.84 12.92
CA ALA A 111 -5.80 -20.12 12.77
C ALA A 111 -5.43 -19.30 14.02
N ASN A 112 -4.14 -19.26 14.34
CA ASN A 112 -3.65 -18.44 15.45
C ASN A 112 -3.86 -16.95 15.12
N SER A 113 -4.80 -16.32 15.82
CA SER A 113 -5.18 -14.91 15.64
C SER A 113 -4.01 -13.95 15.79
N TRP A 114 -3.02 -14.28 16.63
CA TRP A 114 -1.81 -13.48 16.81
C TRP A 114 -0.93 -13.48 15.57
N PHE A 115 -0.79 -14.63 14.91
CA PHE A 115 -0.03 -14.74 13.68
C PHE A 115 -0.70 -13.94 12.56
N ALA A 116 -2.02 -14.02 12.45
CA ALA A 116 -2.77 -13.29 11.44
C ALA A 116 -2.68 -11.77 11.63
N VAL A 117 -2.76 -11.28 12.88
CA VAL A 117 -2.56 -9.85 13.22
C VAL A 117 -1.14 -9.39 12.88
N LEU A 118 -0.11 -10.15 13.28
CA LEU A 118 1.28 -9.80 12.97
C LEU A 118 1.53 -9.77 11.47
N CYS A 119 1.00 -10.74 10.73
CA CYS A 119 1.11 -10.81 9.28
C CYS A 119 0.41 -9.63 8.60
N LEU A 120 -0.77 -9.23 9.10
CA LEU A 120 -1.54 -8.11 8.58
C LEU A 120 -0.79 -6.78 8.77
N TYR A 121 -0.32 -6.51 9.99
CA TYR A 121 0.42 -5.28 10.28
C TYR A 121 1.81 -5.26 9.64
N CYS A 122 2.45 -6.41 9.47
CA CYS A 122 3.68 -6.53 8.68
C CYS A 122 3.42 -6.16 7.21
N GLY A 123 2.34 -6.68 6.61
CA GLY A 123 1.94 -6.34 5.26
C GLY A 123 1.62 -4.85 5.07
N ILE A 124 0.85 -4.26 6.00
CA ILE A 124 0.56 -2.82 6.01
C ILE A 124 1.86 -2.00 6.16
N GLY A 125 2.77 -2.42 7.04
CA GLY A 125 4.06 -1.78 7.23
C GLY A 125 4.91 -1.81 5.96
N LEU A 126 4.96 -2.94 5.26
CA LEU A 126 5.67 -3.08 3.99
C LEU A 126 5.05 -2.24 2.87
N PHE A 127 3.72 -2.17 2.81
CA PHE A 127 2.99 -1.32 1.87
C PHE A 127 3.33 0.16 2.08
N TYR A 128 3.28 0.64 3.33
CA TYR A 128 3.66 2.02 3.64
C TYR A 128 5.16 2.27 3.43
N LEU A 129 6.04 1.32 3.74
CA LEU A 129 7.47 1.43 3.48
C LEU A 129 7.73 1.56 1.97
N GLY A 130 7.01 0.80 1.14
CA GLY A 130 6.98 0.96 -0.31
C GLY A 130 6.54 2.37 -0.74
N LEU A 131 5.47 2.91 -0.16
CA LEU A 131 5.04 4.30 -0.45
C LEU A 131 6.08 5.36 -0.02
N LEU A 132 6.74 5.15 1.13
CA LEU A 132 7.73 6.07 1.69
C LEU A 132 8.98 6.17 0.83
N PHE A 133 9.53 5.01 0.43
CA PHE A 133 10.67 4.98 -0.46
C PHE A 133 10.31 5.54 -1.85
N SER A 134 9.06 5.40 -2.32
CA SER A 134 8.56 6.09 -3.53
C SER A 134 8.72 7.60 -3.43
N THR A 135 8.40 8.14 -2.26
CA THR A 135 8.36 9.58 -2.04
C THR A 135 9.74 10.18 -1.80
N HIS A 136 10.66 9.44 -1.17
CA HIS A 136 12.02 9.91 -0.90
C HIS A 136 12.79 10.24 -2.19
N TYR A 137 12.51 9.53 -3.28
CA TYR A 137 13.18 9.70 -4.57
C TYR A 137 12.48 10.70 -5.51
N ASN A 138 11.26 11.15 -5.19
CA ASN A 138 10.64 12.25 -5.91
C ASN A 138 11.31 13.58 -5.49
N LYS A 139 12.23 14.13 -6.29
CA LYS A 139 13.12 15.22 -5.84
C LYS A 139 12.36 16.50 -5.46
N LEU A 140 12.68 17.01 -4.27
CA LEU A 140 12.67 18.40 -3.79
C LEU A 140 11.37 19.22 -3.76
N GLN A 141 10.28 18.88 -4.45
CA GLN A 141 9.00 19.60 -4.32
C GLN A 141 7.88 18.82 -3.62
N PHE A 142 7.99 17.49 -3.58
CA PHE A 142 7.00 16.59 -2.97
C PHE A 142 7.57 15.75 -1.81
N LYS A 143 8.38 16.36 -0.94
CA LYS A 143 8.71 15.70 0.32
C LYS A 143 7.42 15.54 1.14
N LEU A 144 6.91 14.32 1.23
CA LEU A 144 6.03 13.96 2.35
C LEU A 144 6.74 14.44 3.61
N LYS A 145 6.08 15.35 4.33
CA LYS A 145 6.63 15.95 5.54
C LYS A 145 7.03 14.80 6.46
N LYS A 146 8.18 14.89 7.15
CA LYS A 146 8.61 13.87 8.14
C LYS A 146 7.47 13.53 9.13
N SER A 147 6.55 14.47 9.35
CA SER A 147 5.31 14.32 10.10
C SER A 147 4.31 13.28 9.55
N THR A 148 4.18 13.10 8.23
CA THR A 148 3.30 12.08 7.63
C THR A 148 3.91 10.68 7.77
N ILE A 149 5.24 10.58 7.60
CA ILE A 149 5.99 9.34 7.83
C ILE A 149 5.87 8.92 9.30
N PHE A 150 6.06 9.87 10.21
CA PHE A 150 5.91 9.66 11.64
C PHE A 150 4.47 9.29 12.01
N LEU A 151 3.46 9.91 11.39
CA LEU A 151 2.06 9.52 11.56
C LEU A 151 1.81 8.09 11.10
N PHE A 152 2.25 7.68 9.92
CA PHE A 152 2.05 6.32 9.40
C PHE A 152 2.72 5.26 10.28
N ILE A 153 3.96 5.52 10.72
CA ILE A 153 4.66 4.62 11.64
C ILE A 153 3.92 4.57 12.97
N SER A 154 3.56 5.72 13.54
CA SER A 154 2.86 5.81 14.82
C SER A 154 1.49 5.12 14.78
N THR A 155 0.68 5.36 13.75
CA THR A 155 -0.66 4.76 13.60
C THR A 155 -0.59 3.26 13.38
N THR A 156 0.39 2.77 12.60
CA THR A 156 0.61 1.33 12.39
C THR A 156 1.07 0.64 13.69
N LEU A 157 1.92 1.30 14.47
CA LEU A 157 2.46 0.76 15.73
C LEU A 157 1.39 0.75 16.84
N ILE A 158 0.58 1.81 16.95
CA ILE A 158 -0.58 1.89 17.84
C ILE A 158 -1.63 0.84 17.47
N GLY A 159 -1.86 0.63 16.18
CA GLY A 159 -2.75 -0.42 15.67
C GLY A 159 -2.30 -1.82 16.04
N THR A 160 -1.01 -2.11 15.82
CA THR A 160 -0.42 -3.42 16.14
C THR A 160 -0.57 -3.73 17.63
N ILE A 161 -0.27 -2.76 18.51
CA ILE A 161 -0.38 -2.95 19.97
C ILE A 161 -1.84 -3.13 20.39
N SER A 162 -2.74 -2.29 19.90
CA SER A 162 -4.17 -2.36 20.24
C SER A 162 -4.82 -3.68 19.78
N CYS A 163 -4.49 -4.16 18.58
CA CYS A 163 -4.97 -5.45 18.07
C CYS A 163 -4.36 -6.66 18.78
N LEU A 164 -3.13 -6.54 19.32
CA LEU A 164 -2.54 -7.60 20.15
C LEU A 164 -3.25 -7.73 21.50
N ILE A 165 -3.68 -6.60 22.10
CA ILE A 165 -4.35 -6.58 23.40
C ILE A 165 -5.76 -7.15 23.31
N TRP A 166 -6.51 -6.81 22.24
CA TRP A 166 -7.86 -7.30 21.99
C TRP A 166 -7.91 -8.11 20.69
N SER A 167 -7.49 -9.37 20.78
CA SER A 167 -7.45 -10.32 19.67
C SER A 167 -8.84 -10.87 19.32
N SER A 168 -9.76 -9.98 18.94
CA SER A 168 -11.08 -10.34 18.40
C SER A 168 -11.21 -9.87 16.95
N PHE A 169 -11.85 -10.69 16.13
CA PHE A 169 -12.05 -10.44 14.69
C PHE A 169 -12.66 -9.05 14.42
N GLU A 170 -13.65 -8.68 15.23
CA GLU A 170 -14.39 -7.43 15.11
C GLU A 170 -13.49 -6.21 15.37
N VAL A 171 -12.71 -6.27 16.45
CA VAL A 171 -11.79 -5.19 16.84
C VAL A 171 -10.69 -5.02 15.79
N ILE A 172 -10.13 -6.13 15.29
CA ILE A 172 -9.07 -6.08 14.27
C ILE A 172 -9.59 -5.40 12.99
N THR A 173 -10.80 -5.77 12.55
CA THR A 173 -11.40 -5.22 11.33
C THR A 173 -11.72 -3.74 11.48
N ILE A 174 -12.37 -3.34 12.58
CA ILE A 174 -12.72 -1.93 12.84
C ILE A 174 -11.46 -1.07 12.97
N LEU A 175 -10.48 -1.52 13.76
CA LEU A 175 -9.29 -0.73 14.04
C LEU A 175 -8.44 -0.55 12.78
N THR A 176 -8.28 -1.61 11.98
CA THR A 176 -7.55 -1.55 10.70
C THR A 176 -8.21 -0.57 9.74
N PHE A 177 -9.54 -0.60 9.64
CA PHE A 177 -10.29 0.35 8.82
C PHE A 177 -10.11 1.81 9.27
N ILE A 178 -10.19 2.07 10.58
CA ILE A 178 -10.01 3.42 11.14
C ILE A 178 -8.60 3.93 10.85
N ILE A 179 -7.58 3.11 11.06
CA ILE A 179 -6.17 3.49 10.82
C ILE A 179 -5.95 3.84 9.36
N ILE A 180 -6.42 2.99 8.43
CA ILE A 180 -6.26 3.23 6.99
C ILE A 180 -7.04 4.46 6.56
N SER A 181 -8.25 4.68 7.09
CA SER A 181 -9.06 5.88 6.84
C SER A 181 -8.41 7.18 7.33
N ILE A 182 -7.76 7.16 8.50
CA ILE A 182 -7.00 8.30 9.00
C ILE A 182 -5.78 8.56 8.12
N ASN A 183 -5.05 7.49 7.77
CA ASN A 183 -3.84 7.60 6.94
C ASN A 183 -4.14 8.15 5.55
N ILE A 184 -5.20 7.68 4.90
CA ILE A 184 -5.61 8.18 3.58
C ILE A 184 -6.18 9.59 3.65
N GLY A 185 -7.00 9.90 4.67
CA GLY A 185 -7.52 11.25 4.86
C GLY A 185 -6.41 12.29 5.05
N TRP A 186 -5.38 11.93 5.81
CA TRP A 186 -4.18 12.75 5.96
C TRP A 186 -3.39 12.88 4.66
N LEU A 187 -3.20 11.78 3.93
CA LEU A 187 -2.50 11.77 2.64
C LEU A 187 -3.22 12.65 1.61
N VAL A 188 -4.53 12.52 1.50
CA VAL A 188 -5.40 13.34 0.64
C VAL A 188 -5.33 14.82 1.04
N HIS A 189 -5.40 15.14 2.33
CA HIS A 189 -5.28 16.52 2.82
C HIS A 189 -3.93 17.16 2.47
N VAL A 190 -2.85 16.40 2.57
CA VAL A 190 -1.50 16.86 2.20
C VAL A 190 -1.36 17.02 0.67
N ASN A 191 -2.04 16.20 -0.13
CA ASN A 191 -1.97 16.25 -1.60
C ASN A 191 -2.93 17.28 -2.22
N LEU A 192 -4.04 17.63 -1.55
CA LEU A 192 -5.06 18.59 -1.99
C LEU A 192 -4.55 20.00 -2.37
N PRO A 193 -3.64 20.65 -1.62
CA PRO A 193 -3.11 21.96 -2.01
C PRO A 193 -2.29 21.94 -3.31
N HIS A 194 -1.85 20.76 -3.77
CA HIS A 194 -1.11 20.62 -5.02
C HIS A 194 -2.01 20.37 -6.24
N ILE A 195 -3.18 19.75 -6.07
CA ILE A 195 -4.16 19.56 -7.16
C ILE A 195 -4.71 20.91 -7.63
N LYS A 196 -4.96 21.85 -6.70
CA LYS A 196 -5.38 23.22 -7.06
C LYS A 196 -4.33 24.00 -7.86
N LYS A 197 -3.04 23.67 -7.75
CA LYS A 197 -1.97 24.36 -8.50
C LYS A 197 -1.79 23.82 -9.92
N GLY A 198 -2.10 22.55 -10.19
CA GLY A 198 -2.02 21.96 -11.53
C GLY A 198 -3.17 22.35 -12.46
N ILE A 199 -4.27 22.90 -11.93
CA ILE A 199 -5.43 23.36 -12.72
C ILE A 199 -5.33 24.88 -13.04
N LEU A 200 -4.39 25.59 -12.41
CA LEU A 200 -4.19 27.03 -12.54
C LEU A 200 -2.93 27.42 -13.35
N LEU A 201 -2.27 26.43 -13.97
CA LEU A 201 -1.19 26.59 -14.96
C LEU A 201 -1.63 25.92 -16.27
#